data_AF-A0A2N3CQG9-F1
#
_entry.id   AF-A0A2N3CQG9-F1
#
_cell.length_a   1.000
_cell.length_b   1.000
_cell.length_c   1.000
_cell.angle_alpha   90.00
_cell.angle_beta   90.00
_cell.angle_gamma   90.00
#
_symmetry.space_group_name_H-M   'P 1'
#
loop_
_entity.id
_entity.type
_entity.pdbx_description
1 polymer ?
#
loop_
_entity_poly.entity_id
_entity_poly.type
_entity_poly.pdbx_seq_one_letter_code
_entity_poly.pdbx_strand_id
1 'polypeptide(L)'
;MMFESRIAADPLTVAAIAGFPPEIDVLARRNLSGHGFLRAAWYSAGSSGRGRTLVIRRSDGGACGGLIAAIPTAPFGLAFSGARKVAGPYWPFRGPLVAADCTAFDLAQALEHPATRGLGPVWRIGPARMDDAAIT
;
A
#
# COMPACT_ATOMS: atom_id res chain seq x y z
N MET A 1 -18.24 -15.72 31.07
CA MET A 1 -18.97 -15.02 30.01
C MET A 1 -18.02 -13.98 29.45
N MET A 2 -17.33 -14.31 28.35
CA MET A 2 -16.32 -13.47 27.71
C MET A 2 -17.06 -12.58 26.71
N PHE A 3 -17.07 -11.27 26.92
CA PHE A 3 -17.65 -10.33 25.97
C PHE A 3 -16.73 -10.25 24.76
N GLU A 4 -17.10 -10.96 23.69
CA GLU A 4 -16.49 -10.80 22.38
C GLU A 4 -17.00 -9.47 21.80
N SER A 5 -16.28 -8.39 22.05
CA SER A 5 -16.58 -7.09 21.43
C SER A 5 -16.21 -7.19 19.94
N ARG A 6 -17.19 -7.58 19.10
CA ARG A 6 -17.09 -7.33 17.66
C ARG A 6 -17.22 -5.84 17.45
N ILE A 7 -16.08 -5.14 17.45
CA ILE A 7 -15.99 -3.81 16.87
C ILE A 7 -16.44 -4.00 15.42
N ALA A 8 -17.60 -3.46 15.05
CA ALA A 8 -18.02 -3.43 13.67
C ALA A 8 -16.93 -2.67 12.92
N ALA A 9 -16.13 -3.38 12.13
CA ALA A 9 -15.11 -2.78 11.31
C ALA A 9 -15.80 -1.79 10.38
N ASP A 10 -15.49 -0.50 10.52
CA ASP A 10 -16.01 0.51 9.61
C ASP A 10 -15.68 0.10 8.16
N PRO A 11 -16.60 0.31 7.21
CA PRO A 11 -16.41 -0.19 5.86
C PRO A 11 -15.20 0.49 5.23
N LEU A 12 -14.16 -0.31 4.93
CA LEU A 12 -13.04 0.13 4.13
C LEU A 12 -13.45 0.22 2.66
N THR A 13 -13.05 1.31 2.01
CA THR A 13 -13.09 1.39 0.55
C THR A 13 -11.74 0.94 0.00
N VAL A 14 -11.75 -0.08 -0.84
CA VAL A 14 -10.54 -0.62 -1.47
C VAL A 14 -10.67 -0.54 -2.99
N ALA A 15 -9.73 0.15 -3.63
CA ALA A 15 -9.73 0.36 -5.08
C ALA A 15 -8.40 -0.01 -5.71
N ALA A 16 -8.44 -0.73 -6.83
CA ALA A 16 -7.26 -0.99 -7.65
C ALA A 16 -7.23 0.01 -8.81
N ILE A 17 -6.32 0.99 -8.73
CA ILE A 17 -6.23 2.10 -9.67
C ILE A 17 -5.08 1.85 -10.65
N ALA A 18 -5.31 2.04 -11.96
CA ALA A 18 -4.23 1.98 -12.94
C ALA A 18 -3.23 3.13 -12.72
N GLY A 19 -1.93 2.84 -12.81
CA GLY A 19 -0.87 3.82 -12.60
C GLY A 19 -0.58 4.14 -11.13
N PHE A 20 -0.15 5.39 -10.91
CA PHE A 20 0.41 5.91 -9.65
C PHE A 20 -0.36 7.19 -9.26
N PRO A 21 -1.45 7.06 -8.50
CA PRO A 21 -2.39 8.15 -8.28
C PRO A 21 -1.90 9.10 -7.15
N PRO A 22 -2.44 10.33 -7.06
CA PRO A 22 -1.95 11.37 -6.13
C PRO A 22 -2.08 11.01 -4.64
N GLU A 23 -2.86 9.99 -4.28
CA GLU A 23 -2.95 9.42 -2.94
C GLU A 23 -1.58 8.98 -2.39
N ILE A 24 -0.68 8.54 -3.28
CA ILE A 24 0.70 8.24 -2.92
C ILE A 24 1.36 9.47 -2.30
N ASP A 25 1.18 10.66 -2.90
CA ASP A 25 1.80 11.90 -2.43
C ASP A 25 1.17 12.39 -1.11
N VAL A 26 -0.10 12.07 -0.87
CA VAL A 26 -0.76 12.36 0.42
C VAL A 26 -0.08 11.59 1.54
N LEU A 27 0.14 10.28 1.37
CA LEU A 27 0.82 9.45 2.38
C LEU A 27 2.31 9.80 2.49
N ALA A 28 2.98 10.05 1.36
CA ALA A 28 4.41 10.38 1.34
C ALA A 28 4.75 11.63 2.17
N ARG A 29 3.86 12.63 2.19
CA ARG A 29 4.04 13.85 3.01
C ARG A 29 4.07 13.58 4.51
N ARG A 30 3.52 12.46 4.97
CA ARG A 30 3.46 12.07 6.38
C ARG A 30 4.34 10.87 6.71
N ASN A 31 5.21 10.48 5.77
CA ASN A 31 6.10 9.35 5.94
C ASN A 31 7.22 9.67 6.95
N LEU A 32 7.98 8.65 7.34
CA LEU A 32 9.16 8.78 8.18
C LEU A 32 10.12 9.85 7.61
N SER A 33 10.83 10.54 8.52
CA SER A 33 11.84 11.53 8.13
C SER A 33 12.83 10.93 7.14
N GLY A 34 13.10 11.64 6.03
CA GLY A 34 13.96 11.16 4.95
C GLY A 34 13.28 10.30 3.88
N HIS A 35 12.02 9.89 4.05
CA HIS A 35 11.27 9.07 3.09
C HIS A 35 10.18 9.85 2.31
N GLY A 36 10.12 11.17 2.48
CA GLY A 36 9.20 12.04 1.75
C GLY A 36 9.41 12.06 0.23
N PHE A 37 10.51 11.50 -0.27
CA PHE A 37 10.76 11.35 -1.70
C PHE A 37 9.96 10.20 -2.34
N LEU A 38 9.39 9.28 -1.56
CA LEU A 38 8.57 8.15 -2.02
C LEU A 38 7.20 8.62 -2.53
N ARG A 39 7.24 9.45 -3.58
CA ARG A 39 6.09 10.07 -4.25
C ARG A 39 5.69 9.29 -5.49
N ALA A 40 4.54 9.61 -6.06
CA ALA A 40 4.02 8.98 -7.27
C ALA A 40 5.05 8.99 -8.40
N ALA A 41 5.75 10.13 -8.58
CA ALA A 41 6.84 10.26 -9.55
C ALA A 41 7.98 9.25 -9.30
N TRP A 42 8.38 9.04 -8.05
CA TRP A 42 9.42 8.07 -7.70
C TRP A 42 8.97 6.64 -8.00
N TYR A 43 7.74 6.26 -7.62
CA TYR A 43 7.22 4.92 -7.92
C TYR A 43 7.02 4.67 -9.42
N SER A 44 6.69 5.70 -10.19
CA SER A 44 6.57 5.62 -11.64
C SER A 44 7.91 5.50 -12.37
N ALA A 45 9.00 5.95 -11.74
CA ALA A 45 10.32 5.94 -12.37
C ALA A 45 10.76 4.50 -12.67
N GLY A 46 11.00 4.20 -13.94
CA GLY A 46 11.34 2.87 -14.43
C GLY A 46 10.15 1.92 -14.59
N SER A 47 8.90 2.39 -14.47
CA SER A 47 7.71 1.60 -14.78
C SER A 47 7.46 1.55 -16.28
N SER A 48 7.14 0.38 -16.82
CA SER A 48 6.80 0.16 -18.25
C SER A 48 5.38 0.60 -18.62
N GLY A 49 4.79 1.56 -17.90
CA GLY A 49 3.40 2.01 -18.08
C GLY A 49 2.34 1.04 -17.55
N ARG A 50 2.71 -0.14 -17.06
CA ARG A 50 1.79 -1.18 -16.54
C ARG A 50 1.62 -1.13 -15.00
N GLY A 51 1.89 0.03 -14.41
CA GLY A 51 1.74 0.28 -12.97
C GLY A 51 0.29 0.14 -12.52
N ARG A 52 0.09 -0.24 -11.26
CA ARG A 52 -1.21 -0.28 -10.60
C ARG A 52 -1.02 -0.04 -9.11
N THR A 53 -1.91 0.73 -8.51
CA THR A 53 -1.86 1.05 -7.07
C THR A 53 -3.14 0.54 -6.42
N LEU A 54 -2.99 -0.29 -5.38
CA LEU A 54 -4.11 -0.57 -4.47
C LEU A 54 -4.20 0.60 -3.49
N VAL A 55 -5.37 1.23 -3.40
CA VAL A 55 -5.64 2.34 -2.50
C VAL A 55 -6.70 1.90 -1.51
N ILE A 56 -6.42 2.12 -0.23
CA ILE A 56 -7.28 1.69 0.89
C ILE A 56 -7.66 2.93 1.70
N ARG A 57 -8.95 3.09 1.96
CA ARG A 57 -9.51 4.20 2.75
C ARG A 57 -10.45 3.71 3.85
N ARG A 58 -10.40 4.36 5.01
CA ARG A 58 -11.36 4.26 6.10
C ARG A 58 -12.45 5.34 5.94
N SER A 59 -13.68 5.01 6.31
CA SER A 59 -14.86 5.87 6.10
C SER A 59 -15.06 6.93 7.19
N ASP A 60 -14.55 6.68 8.39
CA ASP A 60 -14.62 7.54 9.59
C ASP A 60 -13.53 8.64 9.63
N GLY A 61 -12.62 8.66 8.64
CA GLY A 61 -11.48 9.57 8.60
C GLY A 61 -10.20 8.93 9.14
N GLY A 62 -9.23 9.75 9.54
CA GLY A 62 -7.92 9.28 10.01
C GLY A 62 -6.82 10.30 9.73
N ALA A 63 -5.58 9.94 10.06
CA ALA A 63 -4.44 10.86 9.97
C ALA A 63 -4.38 11.51 8.58
N CYS A 64 -4.50 10.74 7.51
CA CYS A 64 -4.45 11.24 6.12
C CYS A 64 -5.84 11.46 5.49
N GLY A 65 -6.83 11.90 6.27
CA GLY A 65 -8.19 12.13 5.74
C GLY A 65 -8.87 10.82 5.30
N GLY A 66 -8.69 9.76 6.10
CA GLY A 66 -9.20 8.43 5.81
C GLY A 66 -8.34 7.59 4.88
N LEU A 67 -7.35 8.14 4.18
CA LEU A 67 -6.43 7.34 3.37
C LEU A 67 -5.46 6.57 4.27
N ILE A 68 -5.52 5.22 4.26
CA ILE A 68 -4.72 4.40 5.18
C ILE A 68 -3.56 3.67 4.51
N ALA A 69 -3.66 3.34 3.21
CA ALA A 69 -2.54 2.74 2.48
C ALA A 69 -2.61 2.98 0.97
N ALA A 70 -1.44 3.05 0.34
CA ALA A 70 -1.25 2.97 -1.10
C ALA A 70 -0.13 1.98 -1.41
N ILE A 71 -0.45 0.95 -2.19
CA ILE A 71 0.46 -0.13 -2.57
C ILE A 71 0.73 -0.06 -4.07
N PRO A 72 1.71 0.75 -4.52
CA PRO A 72 2.05 0.89 -5.93
C PRO A 72 2.87 -0.32 -6.40
N THR A 73 2.37 -1.00 -7.42
CA THR A 73 3.00 -2.21 -7.97
C THR A 73 3.21 -2.14 -9.48
N ALA A 74 4.26 -2.79 -9.95
CA ALA A 74 4.55 -3.01 -11.37
C ALA A 74 4.77 -4.50 -11.65
N PRO A 75 4.48 -5.00 -12.87
CA PRO A 75 4.83 -6.37 -13.25
C PRO A 75 6.33 -6.62 -13.10
N PHE A 76 6.72 -7.84 -12.73
CA PHE A 76 8.10 -8.27 -12.78
C PHE A 76 8.20 -9.75 -13.18
N GLY A 77 9.37 -10.14 -13.71
CA GLY A 77 9.59 -11.51 -14.17
C GLY A 77 8.88 -11.82 -15.49
N LEU A 78 8.63 -13.10 -15.74
CA LEU A 78 8.03 -13.59 -16.98
C LEU A 78 6.58 -13.12 -17.12
N ALA A 79 6.20 -12.71 -18.33
CA ALA A 79 4.96 -11.99 -18.61
C ALA A 79 3.67 -12.74 -18.21
N PHE A 80 3.69 -14.08 -18.14
CA PHE A 80 2.54 -14.92 -17.83
C PHE A 80 2.40 -15.29 -16.34
N SER A 81 3.38 -14.94 -15.50
CA SER A 81 3.39 -15.33 -14.08
C SER A 81 2.38 -14.56 -13.20
N GLY A 82 1.84 -13.44 -13.69
CA GLY A 82 1.02 -12.54 -12.89
C GLY A 82 1.79 -11.85 -11.75
N ALA A 83 3.11 -12.06 -11.66
CA ALA A 83 3.92 -11.59 -10.55
C ALA A 83 4.10 -10.06 -10.59
N ARG A 84 3.94 -9.43 -9.42
CA ARG A 84 4.09 -7.98 -9.27
C ARG A 84 5.09 -7.64 -8.17
N LYS A 85 5.76 -6.50 -8.27
CA LYS A 85 6.62 -6.00 -7.20
C LYS A 85 6.17 -4.61 -6.82
N VAL A 86 6.43 -4.20 -5.58
CA VAL A 86 6.33 -2.78 -5.22
C VAL A 86 7.25 -1.98 -6.15
N ALA A 87 6.68 -0.93 -6.75
CA ALA A 87 7.28 -0.18 -7.83
C ALA A 87 8.46 0.70 -7.36
N GLY A 88 9.01 1.51 -8.26
CA GLY A 88 10.14 2.39 -8.01
C GLY A 88 11.46 1.92 -8.65
N PRO A 89 12.47 2.79 -8.75
CA PRO A 89 13.72 2.50 -9.44
C PRO A 89 14.76 1.80 -8.56
N TYR A 90 14.86 2.17 -7.27
CA TYR A 90 15.98 1.77 -6.42
C TYR A 90 15.57 0.81 -5.30
N TRP A 91 16.33 -0.26 -5.14
CA TRP A 91 16.33 -1.11 -3.95
C TRP A 91 17.26 -0.44 -2.93
N PRO A 92 16.90 -0.25 -1.64
CA PRO A 92 15.94 -1.04 -0.86
C PRO A 92 14.53 -0.43 -0.72
N PHE A 93 14.28 0.79 -1.20
CA PHE A 93 13.07 1.56 -0.90
C PHE A 93 11.80 1.11 -1.63
N ARG A 94 11.51 -0.20 -1.65
CA ARG A 94 10.31 -0.79 -2.27
C ARG A 94 9.26 -1.19 -1.22
N GLY A 95 8.98 -0.29 -0.28
CA GLY A 95 7.90 -0.45 0.69
C GLY A 95 6.60 0.20 0.19
N PRO A 96 5.42 -0.33 0.56
CA PRO A 96 4.15 0.39 0.41
C PRO A 96 4.13 1.63 1.29
N LEU A 97 3.26 2.58 0.97
CA LEU A 97 2.99 3.72 1.84
C LEU A 97 1.78 3.38 2.70
N VAL A 98 1.95 3.55 4.01
CA VAL A 98 0.93 3.22 5.02
C VAL A 98 0.84 4.41 5.99
N ALA A 99 -0.38 4.78 6.37
CA ALA A 99 -0.60 5.82 7.36
C ALA A 99 -0.18 5.35 8.75
N ALA A 100 0.30 6.26 9.60
CA ALA A 100 0.79 5.93 10.94
C ALA A 100 -0.28 5.31 11.87
N ASP A 101 -1.55 5.58 11.59
CA ASP A 101 -2.73 5.05 12.29
C ASP A 101 -3.35 3.83 11.59
N CYS A 102 -2.68 3.25 10.60
CA CYS A 102 -3.09 2.01 9.98
C CYS A 102 -2.75 0.83 10.89
N THR A 103 -3.72 -0.07 11.09
CA THR A 103 -3.54 -1.27 11.90
C THR A 103 -3.40 -2.52 11.02
N ALA A 104 -2.90 -3.61 11.60
CA ALA A 104 -2.89 -4.91 10.95
C ALA A 104 -4.31 -5.40 10.61
N PHE A 105 -5.31 -5.04 11.42
CA PHE A 105 -6.71 -5.37 11.18
C PHE A 105 -7.26 -4.66 9.94
N ASP A 106 -6.94 -3.37 9.78
CA ASP A 106 -7.32 -2.62 8.57
C ASP A 106 -6.74 -3.29 7.31
N LEU A 107 -5.46 -3.68 7.35
CA LEU A 107 -4.81 -4.34 6.22
C LEU A 107 -5.41 -5.73 5.96
N ALA A 108 -5.68 -6.52 7.00
CA ALA A 108 -6.30 -7.83 6.86
C ALA A 108 -7.68 -7.73 6.18
N GLN A 109 -8.54 -6.84 6.68
CA GLN A 109 -9.86 -6.59 6.09
C GLN A 109 -9.75 -6.09 4.64
N ALA A 110 -8.81 -5.18 4.36
CA ALA A 110 -8.61 -4.69 3.00
C ALA A 110 -8.13 -5.80 2.05
N LEU A 111 -7.27 -6.71 2.52
CA LEU A 111 -6.74 -7.80 1.71
C LEU A 111 -7.80 -8.83 1.32
N GLU A 112 -8.89 -8.96 2.09
CA GLU A 112 -10.05 -9.81 1.74
C GLU A 112 -10.90 -9.21 0.60
N HIS A 113 -10.77 -7.92 0.31
CA HIS A 113 -11.56 -7.25 -0.71
C HIS A 113 -11.23 -7.74 -2.15
N PRO A 114 -12.21 -7.93 -3.05
CA PRO A 114 -11.95 -8.42 -4.41
C PRO A 114 -10.96 -7.57 -5.23
N ALA A 115 -10.91 -6.25 -4.99
CA ALA A 115 -9.96 -5.35 -5.67
C ALA A 115 -8.49 -5.71 -5.42
N THR A 116 -8.20 -6.39 -4.31
CA THR A 116 -6.85 -6.82 -3.90
C THR A 116 -6.26 -7.84 -4.87
N ARG A 117 -7.09 -8.55 -5.64
CA ARG A 117 -6.63 -9.38 -6.78
C ARG A 117 -5.77 -8.60 -7.78
N GLY A 118 -5.89 -7.27 -7.81
CA GLY A 118 -5.03 -6.38 -8.59
C GLY A 118 -3.55 -6.39 -8.22
N LEU A 119 -3.18 -6.88 -7.03
CA LEU A 119 -1.79 -7.10 -6.59
C LEU A 119 -1.15 -8.34 -7.23
N GLY A 120 -1.96 -9.22 -7.84
CA GLY A 120 -1.50 -10.48 -8.41
C GLY A 120 -1.34 -11.59 -7.36
N PRO A 121 -1.21 -12.85 -7.81
CA PRO A 121 -1.09 -14.01 -6.93
C PRO A 121 0.28 -14.10 -6.23
N VAL A 122 1.30 -13.47 -6.83
CA VAL A 122 2.66 -13.39 -6.28
C VAL A 122 3.08 -11.95 -6.31
N TRP A 123 3.51 -11.46 -5.16
CA TRP A 123 3.97 -10.09 -5.01
C TRP A 123 5.25 -10.01 -4.18
N ARG A 124 6.15 -9.11 -4.60
CA ARG A 124 7.44 -8.86 -3.95
C ARG A 124 7.46 -7.48 -3.34
N ILE A 125 7.77 -7.42 -2.05
CA ILE A 125 8.01 -6.19 -1.29
C ILE A 125 9.53 -6.08 -1.05
N GLY A 126 10.03 -4.85 -0.91
CA GLY A 126 11.41 -4.59 -0.47
C GLY A 126 11.65 -5.06 0.96
N PRO A 127 12.92 -5.09 1.41
CA PRO A 127 13.22 -5.35 2.82
C PRO A 127 12.62 -4.24 3.70
N ALA A 128 12.20 -4.61 4.91
CA ALA A 128 11.96 -3.65 5.99
C ALA A 128 13.31 -3.17 6.55
N ARG A 129 13.38 -1.93 7.01
CA ARG A 129 14.56 -1.46 7.75
C ARG A 129 14.48 -1.94 9.19
N MET A 130 15.63 -2.00 9.86
CA MET A 130 15.72 -2.34 11.29
C MET A 130 14.91 -1.41 12.20
N ASP A 131 14.72 -0.15 11.79
CA ASP A 131 13.98 0.90 12.49
C ASP A 131 12.54 1.08 11.99
N ASP A 132 12.04 0.15 11.16
CA ASP A 132 10.67 0.18 10.68
C ASP A 132 9.70 -0.29 11.78
N ALA A 133 8.67 0.51 12.07
CA ALA A 133 7.66 0.18 13.08
C ALA A 133 6.90 -1.13 12.78
N ALA A 134 6.89 -1.60 11.53
CA ALA A 134 6.23 -2.84 11.15
C ALA A 134 6.97 -4.11 11.63
N ILE A 135 8.20 -4.01 12.14
CA ILE A 135 9.01 -5.15 12.59
C ILE A 135 9.37 -5.13 14.08
N THR A 136 8.85 -4.15 14.83
CA THR A 136 9.04 -3.97 16.28
C THR A 136 7.75 -4.26 17.03
#